data_AF-A0A518XAM5-F1
#
_entry.id   AF-A0A518XAM5-F1
#
_cell.length_a   1.000
_cell.length_b   1.000
_cell.length_c   1.000
_cell.angle_alpha   90.00
_cell.angle_beta   90.00
_cell.angle_gamma   90.00
#
_symmetry.space_group_name_H-M   'P 1'
#
loop_
_entity.id
_entity.type
_entity.pdbx_description
1 polymer ?
#
loop_
_entity_poly.entity_id
_entity_poly.type
_entity_poly.pdbx_seq_one_letter_code
_entity_poly.pdbx_strand_id
1 'polypeptide(L)'
;MPQSPVQQRLLTIMEALRQQIAQQRDGACRQPRFDVRLFRCKGTRLADYLQELEQNVALLSEPCTPARQQWLAQKVIDQIAALQRECQSQQLRVARERPHHDPRQQKREEYQGYETRLLAMLQQREQHLARAETLSVQQQLMREVGVLQERLARCRAALQKLELQAPFV
;
A
#
# COMPACT_ATOMS: atom_id res chain seq x y z
N MET A 1 -4.07 -32.09 9.44
CA MET A 1 -5.41 -32.25 8.84
C MET A 1 -5.36 -31.65 7.44
N PRO A 2 -5.66 -32.42 6.37
CA PRO A 2 -5.70 -31.85 5.02
C PRO A 2 -6.85 -30.84 4.97
N GLN A 3 -6.56 -29.62 4.51
CA GLN A 3 -7.59 -28.60 4.36
C GLN A 3 -8.60 -29.04 3.30
N SER A 4 -9.89 -28.77 3.54
CA SER A 4 -10.94 -29.16 2.60
C SER A 4 -10.73 -28.45 1.25
N PRO A 5 -11.11 -29.07 0.12
CA PRO A 5 -10.95 -28.44 -1.20
C PRO A 5 -11.70 -27.10 -1.32
N VAL A 6 -12.78 -26.94 -0.55
CA VAL A 6 -13.52 -25.68 -0.45
C VAL A 6 -12.70 -24.60 0.26
N GLN A 7 -12.02 -24.96 1.36
CA GLN A 7 -11.16 -24.05 2.10
C GLN A 7 -9.96 -23.60 1.27
N GLN A 8 -9.36 -24.50 0.50
CA GLN A 8 -8.28 -24.16 -0.43
C GLN A 8 -8.74 -23.15 -1.49
N ARG A 9 -9.93 -23.35 -2.07
CA ARG A 9 -10.50 -22.42 -3.06
C ARG A 9 -10.76 -21.04 -2.48
N LEU A 10 -11.25 -20.98 -1.24
CA LEU A 10 -11.46 -19.71 -0.52
C LEU A 10 -10.14 -18.95 -0.33
N LEU A 11 -9.09 -19.65 0.10
CA LEU A 11 -7.76 -19.04 0.27
C LEU A 11 -7.21 -18.51 -1.07
N THR A 12 -7.38 -19.24 -2.17
CA THR A 12 -6.97 -18.76 -3.50
C THR A 12 -7.71 -17.48 -3.90
N ILE A 13 -9.01 -17.40 -3.62
CA ILE A 13 -9.80 -16.19 -3.91
C ILE A 13 -9.34 -15.00 -3.05
N MET A 14 -9.04 -15.24 -1.77
CA MET A 14 -8.53 -14.21 -0.87
C MET A 14 -7.18 -13.66 -1.33
N GLU A 15 -6.27 -14.56 -1.74
CA GLU A 15 -4.95 -14.16 -2.25
C GLU A 15 -5.08 -13.31 -3.53
N ALA A 16 -5.96 -13.72 -4.45
CA ALA A 16 -6.23 -12.94 -5.66
C ALA A 16 -6.82 -11.55 -5.34
N LEU A 17 -7.76 -11.47 -4.39
CA LEU A 17 -8.31 -10.20 -3.92
C LEU A 17 -7.25 -9.31 -3.27
N ARG A 18 -6.37 -9.89 -2.45
CA ARG A 18 -5.26 -9.18 -1.79
C ARG A 18 -4.31 -8.57 -2.82
N GLN A 19 -3.94 -9.33 -3.85
CA GLN A 19 -3.08 -8.82 -4.92
C GLN A 19 -3.77 -7.71 -5.73
N GLN A 20 -5.06 -7.88 -6.07
CA GLN A 20 -5.82 -6.87 -6.78
C GLN A 20 -5.94 -5.55 -5.99
N ILE A 21 -6.22 -5.64 -4.70
CA ILE A 21 -6.30 -4.48 -3.81
C ILE A 21 -4.92 -3.82 -3.65
N ALA A 22 -3.85 -4.59 -3.52
CA ALA A 22 -2.48 -4.07 -3.40
C ALA A 22 -2.01 -3.32 -4.68
N GLN A 23 -2.48 -3.74 -5.85
CA GLN A 23 -2.17 -3.06 -7.12
C GLN A 23 -2.98 -1.77 -7.31
N GLN A 24 -4.08 -1.61 -6.57
CA GLN A 24 -4.88 -0.39 -6.59
C GLN A 24 -4.22 0.67 -5.72
N ARG A 25 -4.12 1.90 -6.25
CA ARG A 25 -3.71 3.06 -5.45
C ARG A 25 -4.88 3.44 -4.55
N ASP A 26 -4.96 2.77 -3.42
CA ASP A 26 -6.04 2.94 -2.48
C ASP A 26 -5.83 4.22 -1.65
N GLY A 27 -6.23 5.35 -2.23
CA GLY A 27 -6.40 6.57 -1.44
C GLY A 27 -7.62 6.46 -0.52
N ALA A 28 -7.74 7.38 0.44
CA ALA A 28 -8.93 7.47 1.28
C ALA A 28 -10.12 7.99 0.47
N CYS A 29 -11.20 7.21 0.40
CA CYS A 29 -12.49 7.71 -0.10
C CYS A 29 -13.13 8.62 0.95
N ARG A 30 -13.85 9.68 0.52
CA ARG A 30 -14.55 10.59 1.45
C ARG A 30 -15.68 9.91 2.22
N GLN A 31 -16.16 8.76 1.74
CA GLN A 31 -17.25 7.99 2.34
C GLN A 31 -16.88 6.50 2.39
N PRO A 32 -17.46 5.73 3.33
CA PRO A 32 -17.33 4.28 3.36
C PRO A 32 -17.79 3.67 2.02
N ARG A 33 -17.04 2.68 1.51
CA ARG A 33 -17.31 2.07 0.19
C ARG A 33 -18.45 1.05 0.22
N PHE A 34 -18.73 0.47 1.39
CA PHE A 34 -19.76 -0.53 1.56
C PHE A 34 -20.75 -0.16 2.68
N ASP A 35 -21.98 -0.68 2.55
CA ASP A 35 -23.01 -0.59 3.60
C ASP A 35 -22.59 -1.37 4.86
N VAL A 36 -23.01 -0.87 6.03
CA VAL A 36 -22.77 -1.46 7.36
C VAL A 36 -23.32 -2.89 7.46
N ARG A 37 -24.32 -3.23 6.63
CA ARG A 37 -24.87 -4.59 6.55
C ARG A 37 -23.87 -5.61 6.00
N LEU A 38 -22.99 -5.19 5.08
CA LEU A 38 -21.98 -6.06 4.47
C LEU A 38 -20.68 -6.04 5.28
N PHE A 39 -20.23 -4.85 5.68
CA PHE A 39 -19.01 -4.67 6.46
C PHE A 39 -19.29 -3.80 7.68
N ARG A 40 -18.84 -4.24 8.86
CA ARG A 40 -18.96 -3.42 10.08
C ARG A 40 -17.95 -2.29 10.09
N CYS A 41 -16.82 -2.48 9.41
CA CYS A 41 -15.79 -1.48 9.25
C CYS A 41 -16.33 -0.25 8.50
N LYS A 42 -16.06 0.93 9.04
CA LYS A 42 -16.34 2.22 8.38
C LYS A 42 -15.10 2.78 7.68
N GLY A 43 -14.15 1.89 7.36
CA GLY A 43 -12.90 2.21 6.71
C GLY A 43 -13.11 2.92 5.38
N THR A 44 -12.15 3.76 5.02
CA THR A 44 -12.15 4.50 3.76
C THR A 44 -11.22 3.87 2.71
N ARG A 45 -10.58 2.74 3.07
CA ARG A 45 -9.63 1.95 2.27
C ARG A 45 -10.16 0.53 2.08
N LEU A 46 -9.84 -0.13 0.96
CA LEU A 46 -10.22 -1.54 0.76
C LEU A 46 -9.44 -2.49 1.64
N ALA A 47 -8.22 -2.11 2.05
CA ALA A 47 -7.44 -2.87 3.01
C ALA A 47 -8.19 -3.12 4.33
N ASP A 48 -8.96 -2.14 4.82
CA ASP A 48 -9.72 -2.28 6.07
C ASP A 48 -10.84 -3.33 5.94
N TYR A 49 -11.48 -3.39 4.76
CA TYR A 49 -12.51 -4.37 4.44
C TYR A 49 -11.94 -5.77 4.20
N LEU A 50 -10.76 -5.87 3.58
CA LEU A 50 -10.03 -7.12 3.41
C LEU A 50 -9.65 -7.71 4.77
N GLN A 51 -9.21 -6.88 5.71
CA GLN A 51 -8.89 -7.32 7.08
C GLN A 51 -10.12 -7.87 7.80
N GLU A 52 -11.30 -7.23 7.68
CA GLU A 52 -12.54 -7.77 8.25
C GLU A 52 -12.93 -9.12 7.60
N LEU A 53 -12.75 -9.24 6.28
CA LEU A 53 -13.00 -10.51 5.58
C LEU A 53 -12.05 -11.62 6.06
N GLU A 54 -10.75 -11.34 6.18
CA GLU A 54 -9.75 -12.28 6.70
C GLU A 54 -10.13 -12.78 8.11
N GLN A 55 -10.59 -11.88 8.99
CA GLN A 55 -11.09 -12.24 10.31
C GLN A 55 -12.33 -13.13 10.24
N ASN A 56 -13.30 -12.81 9.39
CA ASN A 56 -14.51 -13.61 9.23
C ASN A 56 -14.20 -15.02 8.69
N VAL A 57 -13.21 -15.15 7.81
CA VAL A 57 -12.75 -16.46 7.30
C VAL A 57 -12.01 -17.25 8.38
N ALA A 58 -11.19 -16.60 9.20
CA ALA A 58 -10.56 -17.26 10.35
C ALA A 58 -11.62 -17.81 11.32
N LEU A 59 -12.66 -17.02 11.62
CA LEU A 59 -13.79 -17.41 12.46
C LEU A 59 -14.62 -18.57 11.88
N LEU A 60 -14.63 -18.78 10.56
CA LEU A 60 -15.25 -19.96 9.94
C LEU A 60 -14.51 -21.27 10.23
N SER A 61 -13.23 -21.19 10.56
CA SER A 61 -12.39 -22.34 10.91
C SER A 61 -12.52 -22.72 12.39
N GLU A 62 -13.13 -21.85 13.20
CA GLU A 62 -13.36 -22.11 14.62
C GLU A 62 -14.65 -22.92 14.86
N PRO A 63 -14.67 -23.80 15.87
CA PRO A 63 -15.86 -24.57 16.22
C PRO A 63 -16.99 -23.63 16.67
N CYS A 64 -18.13 -23.71 15.99
CA CYS A 64 -19.26 -22.81 16.21
C CYS A 64 -20.59 -23.54 15.99
N THR A 65 -21.71 -22.92 16.39
CA THR A 65 -23.03 -23.49 16.14
C THR A 65 -23.33 -23.52 14.64
N PRO A 66 -24.03 -24.55 14.12
CA PRO A 66 -24.28 -24.70 12.68
C PRO A 66 -25.00 -23.49 12.09
N ALA A 67 -25.96 -22.92 12.82
CA ALA A 67 -26.66 -21.70 12.40
C ALA A 67 -25.71 -20.49 12.25
N ARG A 68 -24.76 -20.32 13.19
CA ARG A 68 -23.78 -19.22 13.13
C ARG A 68 -22.74 -19.45 12.05
N GLN A 69 -22.33 -20.69 11.82
CA GLN A 69 -21.41 -21.05 10.74
C GLN A 69 -22.03 -20.77 9.37
N GLN A 70 -23.30 -21.14 9.17
CA GLN A 70 -24.02 -20.91 7.92
C GLN A 70 -24.23 -19.42 7.64
N TRP A 71 -24.60 -18.65 8.68
CA TRP A 71 -24.70 -17.19 8.58
C TRP A 71 -23.35 -16.54 8.22
N LEU A 72 -22.26 -16.96 8.88
CA LEU A 72 -20.93 -16.42 8.62
C LEU A 72 -20.43 -16.78 7.21
N ALA A 73 -20.74 -17.99 6.73
CA ALA A 73 -20.38 -18.43 5.38
C ALA A 73 -21.10 -17.59 4.32
N GLN A 74 -22.40 -17.33 4.51
CA GLN A 74 -23.15 -16.45 3.63
C GLN A 74 -22.58 -15.02 3.64
N LYS A 75 -22.28 -14.49 4.84
CA LYS A 75 -21.66 -13.17 4.98
C LYS A 75 -20.32 -13.07 4.23
N VAL A 76 -19.47 -14.08 4.34
CA VAL A 76 -18.17 -14.14 3.64
C VAL A 76 -18.35 -14.15 2.12
N ILE A 77 -19.32 -14.91 1.60
CA ILE A 77 -19.63 -14.95 0.16
C ILE A 77 -20.08 -13.55 -0.32
N ASP A 78 -20.97 -12.91 0.43
CA ASP A 78 -21.48 -11.58 0.09
C ASP A 78 -20.35 -10.52 0.13
N GLN A 79 -19.45 -10.61 1.12
CA GLN A 79 -18.27 -9.74 1.25
C GLN A 79 -17.28 -9.92 0.09
N ILE A 80 -17.00 -11.17 -0.31
CA ILE A 80 -16.14 -11.48 -1.46
C ILE A 80 -16.75 -10.92 -2.74
N ALA A 81 -18.04 -11.17 -2.99
CA ALA A 81 -18.73 -10.69 -4.18
C ALA A 81 -18.80 -9.15 -4.24
N ALA A 82 -18.94 -8.49 -3.09
CA ALA A 82 -18.87 -7.03 -2.99
C ALA A 82 -17.47 -6.51 -3.33
N LEU A 83 -16.41 -7.08 -2.74
CA LEU A 83 -15.02 -6.69 -3.01
C LEU A 83 -14.61 -6.93 -4.47
N GLN A 84 -14.98 -8.07 -5.05
CA GLN A 84 -14.68 -8.37 -6.46
C GLN A 84 -15.34 -7.39 -7.41
N ARG A 85 -16.63 -7.08 -7.20
CA ARG A 85 -17.35 -6.09 -8.00
C ARG A 85 -16.72 -4.71 -7.87
N GLU A 86 -16.36 -4.33 -6.65
CA GLU A 86 -15.72 -3.05 -6.36
C GLU A 86 -14.35 -2.93 -7.04
N CYS A 87 -13.54 -4.00 -7.04
CA CYS A 87 -12.25 -4.03 -7.76
C CYS A 87 -12.43 -3.85 -9.28
N GLN A 88 -13.51 -4.38 -9.87
CA GLN A 88 -13.80 -4.28 -11.30
C GLN A 88 -14.39 -2.92 -11.70
N SER A 89 -15.23 -2.32 -10.84
CA SER A 89 -15.96 -1.08 -11.13
C SER A 89 -15.14 0.19 -10.86
N GLN A 90 -13.95 0.09 -10.25
CA GLN A 90 -13.17 1.27 -9.87
C GLN A 90 -12.86 2.23 -11.01
N GLN A 91 -12.61 1.71 -12.22
CA GLN A 91 -12.23 2.51 -13.38
C GLN A 91 -13.38 3.38 -13.93
N LEU A 92 -14.62 3.04 -13.58
CA LEU A 92 -15.82 3.72 -14.08
C LEU A 92 -16.33 4.81 -13.14
N ARG A 93 -15.60 5.12 -12.05
CA ARG A 93 -16.11 6.04 -11.01
C ARG A 93 -16.11 7.51 -11.40
N VAL A 94 -17.19 8.17 -10.98
CA VAL A 94 -17.42 9.61 -11.03
C VAL A 94 -16.38 10.32 -10.17
N ALA A 95 -15.91 11.50 -10.60
CA ALA A 95 -14.79 12.21 -9.97
C ALA A 95 -14.95 12.48 -8.45
N ARG A 96 -16.18 12.50 -7.92
CA ARG A 96 -16.49 12.72 -6.50
C ARG A 96 -16.27 11.50 -5.59
N GLU A 97 -16.27 10.30 -6.15
CA GLU A 97 -16.04 9.03 -5.43
C GLU A 97 -14.60 8.55 -5.53
N ARG A 98 -13.81 9.24 -6.36
CA ARG A 98 -12.38 8.98 -6.49
C ARG A 98 -11.70 9.27 -5.15
N PRO A 99 -10.71 8.45 -4.77
CA PRO A 99 -9.93 8.71 -3.57
C PRO A 99 -9.43 10.15 -3.57
N HIS A 100 -9.59 10.85 -2.45
CA HIS A 100 -8.98 12.17 -2.33
C HIS A 100 -7.49 11.94 -2.16
N HIS A 101 -6.74 12.07 -3.25
CA HIS A 101 -5.29 12.10 -3.18
C HIS A 101 -4.91 13.35 -2.40
N ASP A 102 -4.33 13.17 -1.21
CA ASP A 102 -3.66 14.28 -0.56
C ASP A 102 -2.47 14.66 -1.47
N PRO A 103 -2.47 15.85 -2.10
CA PRO A 103 -1.36 16.28 -2.95
C PRO A 103 -0.03 16.28 -2.19
N ARG A 104 -0.06 16.32 -0.85
CA ARG A 104 1.12 16.17 0.00
C ARG A 104 1.65 14.75 0.01
N GLN A 105 0.78 13.75 0.05
CA GLN A 105 1.20 12.34 0.05
C GLN A 105 1.86 11.96 -1.28
N GLN A 106 1.33 12.48 -2.40
CA GLN A 106 2.00 12.34 -3.70
C GLN A 106 3.38 12.99 -3.71
N LYS A 107 3.53 14.19 -3.16
CA LYS A 107 4.84 14.86 -3.01
C LYS A 107 5.79 14.09 -2.08
N ARG A 108 5.29 13.43 -1.02
CA ARG A 108 6.11 12.56 -0.16
C ARG A 108 6.68 11.39 -0.95
N GLU A 109 5.82 10.66 -1.67
CA GLU A 109 6.24 9.52 -2.48
C GLU A 109 7.27 9.93 -3.54
N GLU A 110 7.04 11.08 -4.19
CA GLU A 110 7.99 11.63 -5.16
C GLU A 110 9.36 11.94 -4.53
N TYR A 111 9.39 12.63 -3.38
CA TYR A 111 10.62 12.97 -2.69
C TYR A 111 11.34 11.75 -2.10
N GLN A 112 10.61 10.75 -1.61
CA GLN A 112 11.18 9.46 -1.18
C GLN A 112 11.82 8.71 -2.36
N GLY A 113 11.18 8.76 -3.54
CA GLY A 113 11.75 8.24 -4.78
C GLY A 113 13.06 8.95 -5.17
N TYR A 114 13.11 10.28 -5.04
CA TYR A 114 14.34 11.04 -5.26
C TYR A 114 15.44 10.69 -4.26
N GLU A 115 15.12 10.57 -2.97
CA GLU A 115 16.07 10.15 -1.94
C GLU A 115 16.68 8.78 -2.27
N THR A 116 15.84 7.80 -2.60
CA THR A 116 16.28 6.44 -2.93
C THR A 116 17.25 6.44 -4.12
N ARG A 117 16.92 7.20 -5.17
CA ARG A 117 17.76 7.33 -6.36
C ARG A 117 19.08 8.06 -6.06
N LEU A 118 19.05 9.12 -5.25
CA LEU A 118 20.25 9.86 -4.85
C LEU A 118 21.20 8.99 -4.01
N LEU A 119 20.66 8.19 -3.09
CA LEU A 119 21.45 7.23 -2.31
C LEU A 119 22.11 6.18 -3.20
N ALA A 120 21.38 5.62 -4.17
CA ALA A 120 21.95 4.66 -5.12
C ALA A 120 23.07 5.29 -5.97
N MET A 121 22.88 6.53 -6.45
CA MET A 121 23.91 7.27 -7.19
C MET A 121 25.16 7.53 -6.33
N LEU A 122 24.96 7.89 -5.06
CA LEU A 122 26.04 8.17 -4.12
C LEU A 122 26.84 6.89 -3.82
N GLN A 123 26.16 5.78 -3.52
CA GLN A 123 26.79 4.48 -3.32
C GLN A 123 27.59 4.04 -4.55
N GLN A 124 27.05 4.25 -5.76
CA GLN A 124 27.78 3.96 -6.99
C GLN A 124 29.06 4.81 -7.08
N ARG A 125 28.98 6.13 -6.85
CA ARG A 125 30.16 7.01 -6.95
C ARG A 125 31.21 6.70 -5.88
N GLU A 126 30.81 6.32 -4.67
CA GLU A 126 31.73 5.87 -3.62
C GLU A 126 32.44 4.56 -4.00
N GLN A 127 31.73 3.60 -4.58
CA GLN A 127 32.36 2.36 -5.09
C GLN A 127 33.36 2.64 -6.21
N HIS A 128 33.02 3.56 -7.12
CA HIS A 128 33.94 3.99 -8.17
C HIS A 128 35.16 4.72 -7.59
N LEU A 129 34.97 5.55 -6.56
CA LEU A 129 36.06 6.25 -5.88
C LEU A 129 37.03 5.26 -5.22
N ALA A 130 36.52 4.22 -4.56
CA ALA A 130 37.32 3.18 -3.91
C ALA A 130 38.18 2.38 -4.90
N ARG A 131 37.79 2.33 -6.19
CA ARG A 131 38.51 1.62 -7.26
C ARG A 131 39.35 2.54 -8.15
N ALA A 132 39.30 3.85 -7.92
CA ALA A 132 39.98 4.82 -8.78
C ALA A 132 41.48 4.84 -8.49
N GLU A 133 42.30 4.58 -9.52
CA GLU A 133 43.75 4.50 -9.40
C GLU A 133 44.46 5.85 -9.59
N THR A 134 43.78 6.81 -10.22
CA THR A 134 44.37 8.12 -10.55
C THR A 134 43.81 9.24 -9.68
N LEU A 135 44.70 10.13 -9.23
CA LEU A 135 44.36 11.28 -8.39
C LEU A 135 43.33 12.21 -9.06
N SER A 136 43.43 12.40 -10.38
CA SER A 136 42.50 13.25 -11.14
C SER A 136 41.07 12.70 -11.10
N VAL A 137 40.91 11.40 -11.29
CA VAL A 137 39.61 10.71 -11.23
C VAL A 137 39.07 10.72 -9.80
N GLN A 138 39.92 10.50 -8.80
CA GLN A 138 39.51 10.60 -7.39
C GLN A 138 38.99 12.01 -7.05
N GLN A 139 39.70 13.07 -7.43
CA GLN A 139 39.27 14.45 -7.18
C GLN A 139 37.97 14.81 -7.91
N GLN A 140 37.72 14.25 -9.10
CA GLN A 140 36.45 14.44 -9.79
C GLN A 140 35.30 13.73 -9.05
N LEU A 141 35.48 12.46 -8.71
CA LEU A 141 34.48 11.66 -8.01
C LEU A 141 34.13 12.24 -6.63
N MET A 142 35.12 12.74 -5.88
CA MET A 142 34.88 13.42 -4.60
C MET A 142 34.01 14.68 -4.76
N ARG A 143 34.24 15.48 -5.81
CA ARG A 143 33.39 16.64 -6.12
C ARG A 143 31.96 16.22 -6.45
N GLU A 144 31.80 15.17 -7.24
CA GLU A 144 30.48 14.63 -7.60
C GLU A 144 29.74 14.06 -6.38
N VAL A 145 30.43 13.34 -5.49
CA VAL A 145 29.87 12.86 -4.21
C VAL A 145 29.42 14.04 -3.35
N GLY A 146 30.21 15.09 -3.21
CA GLY A 146 29.83 16.29 -2.46
C GLY A 146 28.56 16.96 -3.00
N VAL A 147 28.43 17.07 -4.33
CA VAL A 147 27.22 17.61 -4.97
C VAL A 147 26.00 16.70 -4.73
N LEU A 148 26.17 15.37 -4.78
CA LEU A 148 25.08 14.42 -4.49
C LEU A 148 24.65 14.49 -3.02
N GLN A 149 25.59 14.63 -2.09
CA GLN A 149 25.31 14.81 -0.66
C GLN A 149 24.52 16.10 -0.40
N GLU A 150 24.89 17.22 -1.04
CA GLU A 150 24.16 18.48 -0.90
C GLU A 150 22.72 18.36 -1.44
N ARG A 151 22.54 17.71 -2.60
CA ARG A 151 21.21 17.44 -3.16
C ARG A 151 20.37 16.55 -2.25
N LEU A 152 20.96 15.52 -1.66
CA LEU A 152 20.31 14.64 -0.70
C LEU A 152 19.87 15.40 0.56
N ALA A 153 20.74 16.27 1.10
CA ALA A 153 20.41 17.10 2.25
C ALA A 153 19.21 18.03 1.97
N ARG A 154 19.19 18.67 0.79
CA ARG A 154 18.05 19.49 0.36
C ARG A 154 16.76 18.68 0.21
N CYS A 155 16.84 17.46 -0.34
CA CYS A 155 15.70 16.55 -0.46
C CYS A 155 15.13 16.14 0.90
N ARG A 156 15.99 15.78 1.86
CA ARG A 156 15.60 15.46 3.24
C ARG A 156 14.98 16.65 3.96
N ALA A 157 15.53 17.84 3.79
CA ALA A 157 14.93 19.06 4.35
C ALA A 157 13.54 19.35 3.76
N ALA A 158 13.32 19.06 2.46
CA ALA A 158 12.01 19.20 1.84
C ALA A 158 11.00 18.17 2.38
N LEU A 159 11.42 16.92 2.57
CA LEU A 159 10.61 15.87 3.23
C LEU A 159 10.22 16.29 4.65
N GLN A 160 11.18 16.73 5.46
CA GLN A 160 10.94 17.16 6.84
C GLN A 160 9.99 18.35 6.91
N LYS A 161 10.13 19.35 6.01
CA LYS A 161 9.18 20.47 5.93
C LYS A 161 7.77 20.00 5.61
N LEU A 162 7.65 19.00 4.75
CA LEU A 162 6.38 18.43 4.35
C LEU A 162 5.77 17.50 5.42
N GLU A 163 6.59 17.02 6.37
CA GLU A 163 6.17 16.36 7.61
C GLU A 163 5.68 17.35 8.65
N LEU A 164 6.42 18.43 8.91
CA LEU A 164 6.05 19.47 9.87
C LEU A 164 4.78 20.25 9.49
N GLN A 165 4.49 20.35 8.19
CA GLN A 165 3.26 20.99 7.69
C GLN A 165 2.03 20.08 7.75
N ALA A 166 2.19 18.79 8.07
CA ALA A 166 1.05 17.94 8.34
C ALA A 166 0.48 18.33 9.72
N PRO A 167 -0.83 18.63 9.83
CA PRO A 167 -1.43 18.79 11.15
C PRO A 167 -1.17 17.50 11.95
N PHE A 168 -0.81 17.64 13.22
CA PHE A 168 -0.90 16.54 14.17
C PHE A 168 -2.35 16.04 14.11
N VAL A 169 -2.55 14.87 13.51
CA VAL A 169 -3.82 14.12 13.56
C VAL A 169 -3.73 13.16 14.71
#